data_AF-T1DUT0-F1
#
_entry.id   AF-T1DUT0-F1
#
_cell.length_a   1.000
_cell.length_b   1.000
_cell.length_c   1.000
_cell.angle_alpha   90.00
_cell.angle_beta   90.00
_cell.angle_gamma   90.00
#
_symmetry.space_group_name_H-M   'P 1'
#
loop_
_entity.id
_entity.type
_entity.pdbx_description
1 polymer ?
#
loop_
_entity_poly.entity_id
_entity_poly.type
_entity_poly.pdbx_seq_one_letter_code
_entity_poly.pdbx_strand_id
1 'polypeptide(L)'
;MRAFRAIHLLLLGGIIGIELFLGIVVAKAIFYPSEAVSLDIFQSGLIMGVIFYKFGWVLVAITLLNAIYEVLAKSTPKMKYSKIILSCIIFILALVFHFYFTAYILDAQAMGAEAIASQKFTMMHKASEWTMKLLCIAQLVLFFLNFAPQKCNK
;
A
#
# COMPACT_ATOMS: atom_id res chain seq x y z
N MET A 1 -17.88 -14.86 14.01
CA MET A 1 -16.62 -14.15 14.34
C MET A 1 -15.35 -14.81 13.79
N ARG A 2 -15.19 -16.15 13.83
CA ARG A 2 -13.97 -16.83 13.30
C ARG A 2 -13.76 -16.61 11.78
N ALA A 3 -14.81 -16.76 10.98
CA ALA A 3 -14.74 -16.49 9.53
C ALA A 3 -14.39 -15.04 9.20
N PHE A 4 -14.99 -14.08 9.91
CA PHE A 4 -14.71 -12.65 9.75
C PHE A 4 -13.24 -12.31 10.03
N ARG A 5 -12.65 -12.90 11.08
CA ARG A 5 -11.21 -12.78 11.38
C ARG A 5 -10.33 -13.40 10.30
N ALA A 6 -10.72 -14.57 9.77
CA ALA A 6 -9.97 -15.23 8.70
C ALA A 6 -9.96 -14.40 7.42
N ILE A 7 -11.11 -13.83 7.03
CA ILE A 7 -11.22 -12.92 5.88
C ILE A 7 -10.35 -11.68 6.09
N HIS A 8 -10.41 -11.06 7.27
CA HIS A 8 -9.57 -9.90 7.59
C HIS A 8 -8.07 -10.21 7.48
N LEU A 9 -7.61 -11.33 8.04
CA LEU A 9 -6.21 -11.75 7.94
C LEU A 9 -5.82 -12.10 6.50
N LEU A 10 -6.70 -12.73 5.72
CA LEU A 10 -6.47 -13.01 4.31
C LEU A 10 -6.31 -11.71 3.50
N LEU A 11 -7.18 -10.72 3.74
CA LEU A 11 -7.12 -9.41 3.08
C LEU A 11 -5.83 -8.65 3.46
N LEU A 12 -5.46 -8.62 4.74
CA LEU A 12 -4.19 -8.01 5.18
C LEU A 12 -2.98 -8.73 4.59
N GLY A 13 -2.91 -10.06 4.68
CA GLY A 13 -1.80 -10.82 4.13
C GLY A 13 -1.71 -10.69 2.61
N GLY A 14 -2.86 -10.68 1.92
CA GLY A 14 -2.96 -10.50 0.49
C GLY A 14 -2.43 -9.15 0.01
N ILE A 15 -2.84 -8.05 0.66
CA ILE A 15 -2.36 -6.72 0.26
C ILE A 15 -0.85 -6.55 0.52
N ILE A 16 -0.34 -7.04 1.64
CA ILE A 16 1.11 -7.06 1.93
C ILE A 16 1.87 -7.84 0.86
N GLY A 17 1.35 -9.01 0.45
CA GLY A 17 1.95 -9.83 -0.59
C GLY A 17 2.00 -9.11 -1.94
N ILE A 18 0.93 -8.41 -2.32
CA ILE A 18 0.88 -7.60 -3.55
C ILE A 18 1.90 -6.46 -3.48
N GLU A 19 1.99 -5.74 -2.36
CA GLU A 19 2.95 -4.63 -2.17
C GLU A 19 4.40 -5.09 -2.35
N LEU A 20 4.77 -6.20 -1.70
CA LEU A 20 6.10 -6.79 -1.82
C LEU A 20 6.38 -7.29 -3.25
N PHE A 21 5.40 -7.92 -3.89
CA PHE A 21 5.53 -8.39 -5.26
C PHE A 21 5.72 -7.21 -6.24
N LEU A 22 4.96 -6.13 -6.08
CA LEU A 22 5.10 -4.91 -6.87
C LEU A 22 6.50 -4.29 -6.71
N GLY A 23 6.97 -4.15 -5.47
CA GLY A 23 8.26 -3.51 -5.18
C GLY A 23 9.49 -4.36 -5.54
N ILE A 24 9.42 -5.68 -5.44
CA ILE A 24 10.57 -6.57 -5.64
C ILE A 24 10.62 -7.13 -7.07
N VAL A 25 9.48 -7.61 -7.57
CA VAL A 25 9.40 -8.35 -8.84
C VAL A 25 9.00 -7.43 -9.97
N VAL A 26 7.86 -6.75 -9.85
CA VAL A 26 7.30 -5.94 -10.95
C VAL A 26 8.18 -4.74 -11.27
N ALA A 27 8.70 -4.04 -10.26
CA ALA A 27 9.65 -2.95 -10.46
C ALA A 27 10.88 -3.40 -11.26
N LYS A 28 11.47 -4.56 -10.92
CA LYS A 28 12.62 -5.10 -11.67
C LYS A 28 12.25 -5.50 -13.09
N ALA A 29 11.11 -6.16 -13.27
CA ALA A 29 10.65 -6.58 -14.59
C ALA A 29 10.40 -5.40 -15.55
N ILE A 30 9.99 -4.24 -15.03
CA ILE A 30 9.67 -3.05 -15.82
C ILE A 30 10.89 -2.16 -16.08
N PHE A 31 11.76 -1.95 -15.08
CA PHE A 31 12.93 -1.07 -15.22
C PHE A 31 14.19 -1.78 -15.73
N TYR A 32 14.25 -3.11 -15.61
CA TYR A 32 15.37 -3.93 -16.07
C TYR A 32 14.87 -5.16 -16.87
N PRO A 33 14.15 -4.95 -17.99
CA PRO A 33 13.66 -6.05 -18.82
C PRO A 33 14.84 -6.84 -19.43
N SER A 34 14.61 -8.12 -19.73
CA SER A 34 15.59 -8.97 -20.42
C SER A 34 15.84 -8.46 -21.84
N GLU A 35 16.97 -8.85 -22.44
CA GLU A 35 17.49 -8.35 -23.74
C GLU A 35 16.49 -8.40 -24.93
N ALA A 36 15.36 -9.09 -24.78
CA ALA A 36 14.30 -9.16 -25.78
C ALA A 36 13.44 -7.89 -25.89
N VAL A 37 13.38 -7.04 -24.86
CA VAL A 37 12.55 -5.81 -24.85
C VAL A 37 13.31 -4.69 -24.16
N SER A 38 13.75 -3.66 -24.91
CA SER A 38 14.29 -2.44 -24.32
C SER A 38 13.19 -1.38 -24.19
N LEU A 39 12.94 -0.93 -22.97
CA LEU A 39 12.06 0.20 -22.68
C LEU A 39 12.90 1.39 -22.24
N ASP A 40 12.54 2.58 -22.70
CA ASP A 40 13.09 3.80 -22.12
C ASP A 40 12.60 3.98 -20.68
N ILE A 41 13.43 4.62 -19.82
CA ILE A 41 13.12 4.82 -18.40
C ILE A 41 11.80 5.57 -18.22
N PHE A 42 11.49 6.52 -19.11
CA PHE A 42 10.22 7.23 -19.09
C PHE A 42 9.04 6.29 -19.36
N GLN A 43 9.16 5.42 -20.37
CA GLN A 43 8.13 4.44 -20.72
C GLN A 43 7.90 3.43 -19.59
N SER A 44 8.97 2.92 -18.97
CA SER A 44 8.91 2.10 -17.78
C SER A 44 8.18 2.80 -16.63
N GLY A 45 8.47 4.10 -16.44
CA GLY A 45 7.79 4.96 -15.47
C GLY A 45 6.28 5.07 -15.71
N LEU A 46 5.85 5.28 -16.97
CA LEU A 46 4.44 5.36 -17.35
C LEU A 46 3.69 4.07 -17.01
N ILE A 47 4.28 2.92 -17.35
CA ILE A 47 3.69 1.61 -17.04
C ILE A 47 3.59 1.41 -15.53
N MET A 48 4.64 1.73 -14.78
CA MET A 48 4.64 1.59 -13.32
C MET A 48 3.60 2.51 -12.66
N GLY A 49 3.44 3.74 -13.17
CA GLY A 49 2.42 4.70 -12.72
C GLY A 49 1.01 4.15 -12.87
N VAL A 50 0.69 3.58 -14.04
CA VAL A 50 -0.64 2.96 -14.29
C VAL A 50 -0.89 1.76 -13.37
N ILE A 51 0.13 0.93 -13.12
CA ILE A 51 0.02 -0.21 -12.20
C ILE A 51 -0.28 0.29 -10.78
N PHE A 52 0.48 1.26 -10.28
CA PHE A 52 0.26 1.82 -8.94
C PHE A 52 -1.07 2.56 -8.81
N TYR A 53 -1.56 3.20 -9.87
CA TYR A 53 -2.88 3.81 -9.89
C TYR A 53 -3.99 2.77 -9.71
N LYS A 54 -3.95 1.68 -10.48
CA LYS A 54 -4.92 0.58 -10.36
C LYS A 54 -4.82 -0.12 -9.01
N PHE A 55 -3.59 -0.37 -8.55
CA PHE A 55 -3.33 -0.94 -7.23
C PHE A 55 -3.83 -0.03 -6.10
N GLY A 56 -3.69 1.29 -6.23
CA GLY A 56 -4.13 2.26 -5.22
C GLY A 56 -5.61 2.15 -4.89
N TRP A 57 -6.47 1.88 -5.89
CA TRP A 57 -7.89 1.61 -5.63
C TRP A 57 -8.11 0.33 -4.82
N VAL A 58 -7.40 -0.75 -5.15
CA VAL A 58 -7.43 -2.02 -4.40
C VAL A 58 -6.96 -1.80 -2.96
N LEU A 59 -5.87 -1.04 -2.79
CA LEU A 59 -5.29 -0.69 -1.50
C LEU A 59 -6.29 0.09 -0.63
N VAL A 60 -6.91 1.14 -1.17
CA VAL A 60 -7.93 1.94 -0.46
C VAL A 60 -9.12 1.06 -0.06
N ALA A 61 -9.62 0.22 -0.96
CA ALA A 61 -10.76 -0.65 -0.68
C ALA A 61 -10.44 -1.66 0.45
N ILE A 62 -9.30 -2.35 0.37
CA ILE A 62 -8.91 -3.35 1.38
C ILE A 62 -8.61 -2.70 2.72
N THR A 63 -7.91 -1.57 2.74
CA THR A 63 -7.60 -0.86 3.99
C THR A 63 -8.86 -0.29 4.66
N LEU A 64 -9.86 0.15 3.89
CA LEU A 64 -11.18 0.53 4.41
C LEU A 64 -11.89 -0.67 5.07
N LEU A 65 -11.95 -1.81 4.39
CA LEU A 65 -12.56 -3.03 4.95
C LEU A 65 -11.87 -3.47 6.25
N ASN A 66 -10.54 -3.35 6.31
CA ASN A 66 -9.76 -3.64 7.51
C ASN A 66 -10.06 -2.66 8.65
N ALA A 67 -10.20 -1.36 8.37
CA ALA A 67 -10.59 -0.37 9.37
C ALA A 67 -12.00 -0.64 9.93
N ILE A 68 -12.96 -0.97 9.07
CA ILE A 68 -14.32 -1.35 9.48
C ILE A 68 -14.28 -2.59 10.38
N TYR A 69 -13.48 -3.60 10.01
CA TYR A 69 -13.31 -4.80 10.81
C TYR A 69 -12.81 -4.47 12.23
N GLU A 70 -11.77 -3.64 12.36
CA GLU A 70 -11.19 -3.30 13.67
C GLU A 70 -12.17 -2.55 14.60
N VAL A 71 -13.04 -1.72 14.03
CA VAL A 71 -14.10 -1.03 14.79
C VAL A 71 -15.10 -2.04 15.36
N LEU A 72 -15.49 -3.03 14.56
CA LEU A 72 -16.49 -4.06 14.90
C LEU A 72 -15.92 -5.20 15.75
N ALA A 73 -14.60 -5.43 15.70
CA ALA A 73 -13.95 -6.52 16.40
C ALA A 73 -14.04 -6.37 17.94
N LYS A 74 -14.29 -7.49 18.61
CA LYS A 74 -14.23 -7.58 20.08
C LYS A 74 -12.79 -7.87 20.49
N SER A 75 -12.23 -7.02 21.35
CA SER A 75 -10.90 -7.16 21.94
C SER A 75 -10.87 -6.44 23.29
N THR A 76 -9.86 -6.69 24.13
CA THR A 76 -9.67 -5.92 25.37
C THR A 76 -9.55 -4.43 25.05
N PRO A 77 -10.07 -3.51 25.90
CA PRO A 77 -10.16 -2.08 25.56
C PRO A 77 -8.82 -1.48 25.10
N LYS A 78 -7.72 -1.75 25.81
CA LYS A 78 -6.38 -1.25 25.46
C LYS A 78 -5.91 -1.74 24.07
N MET A 79 -6.05 -3.04 23.79
CA MET A 79 -5.69 -3.62 22.49
C MET A 79 -6.63 -3.17 21.37
N LYS A 80 -7.89 -2.92 21.69
CA LYS A 80 -8.90 -2.43 20.74
C LYS A 80 -8.53 -1.05 20.22
N TYR A 81 -8.21 -0.10 21.11
CA TYR A 81 -7.82 1.25 20.70
C TYR A 81 -6.56 1.27 19.84
N SER A 82 -5.53 0.51 20.22
CA SER A 82 -4.28 0.43 19.45
C SER A 82 -4.51 -0.09 18.03
N LYS A 83 -5.30 -1.15 17.85
CA LYS A 83 -5.61 -1.70 16.52
C LYS A 83 -6.45 -0.76 15.67
N ILE A 84 -7.47 -0.11 16.26
CA ILE A 84 -8.30 0.88 15.55
C ILE A 84 -7.43 2.04 15.07
N ILE A 85 -6.61 2.64 15.94
CA ILE A 85 -5.72 3.75 15.57
C ILE A 85 -4.77 3.33 14.45
N LEU A 86 -4.14 2.15 14.58
CA LEU A 86 -3.24 1.63 13.55
C LEU A 86 -3.96 1.42 12.21
N SER A 87 -5.18 0.86 12.23
CA SER A 87 -5.98 0.67 11.01
C SER A 87 -6.40 1.99 10.35
N CYS A 88 -6.71 3.02 11.15
CA CYS A 88 -7.00 4.35 10.64
C CYS A 88 -5.77 5.00 10.02
N ILE A 89 -4.59 4.86 10.64
CA ILE A 89 -3.32 5.35 10.07
C ILE A 89 -3.04 4.67 8.73
N ILE A 90 -3.18 3.34 8.66
CA ILE A 90 -3.01 2.58 7.41
C ILE A 90 -3.96 3.09 6.32
N PHE A 91 -5.24 3.30 6.66
CA PHE A 91 -6.23 3.82 5.71
C PHE A 91 -5.88 5.23 5.23
N ILE A 92 -5.48 6.13 6.13
CA ILE A 92 -5.05 7.48 5.77
C ILE A 92 -3.81 7.44 4.86
N LEU A 93 -2.82 6.59 5.17
CA LEU A 93 -1.64 6.42 4.32
C LEU A 93 -2.01 5.89 2.93
N ALA A 94 -2.98 4.98 2.83
CA ALA A 94 -3.48 4.49 1.54
C ALA A 94 -4.15 5.61 0.72
N LEU A 95 -4.97 6.45 1.37
CA LEU A 95 -5.59 7.62 0.74
C LEU A 95 -4.51 8.61 0.24
N VAL A 96 -3.53 8.92 1.08
CA VAL A 96 -2.41 9.81 0.71
C VAL A 96 -1.60 9.22 -0.44
N PHE A 97 -1.30 7.92 -0.41
CA PHE A 97 -0.59 7.26 -1.50
C PHE A 97 -1.34 7.37 -2.83
N HIS A 98 -2.64 7.07 -2.83
CA HIS A 98 -3.43 7.05 -4.06
C HIS A 98 -3.82 8.46 -4.54
N PHE A 99 -4.46 9.25 -3.70
CA PHE A 99 -5.06 10.53 -4.10
C PHE A 99 -4.08 11.71 -4.12
N TYR A 100 -2.96 11.63 -3.40
CA TYR A 100 -1.97 12.70 -3.38
C TYR A 100 -0.73 12.35 -4.19
N PHE A 101 -0.02 11.27 -3.84
CA PHE A 101 1.23 10.94 -4.51
C PHE A 101 1.03 10.37 -5.91
N THR A 102 0.18 9.37 -6.08
CA THR A 102 -0.02 8.73 -7.39
C THR A 102 -0.64 9.70 -8.38
N ALA A 103 -1.63 10.50 -7.96
CA ALA A 103 -2.21 11.57 -8.79
C ALA A 103 -1.13 12.55 -9.28
N TYR A 104 -0.29 13.07 -8.37
CA TYR A 104 0.80 13.98 -8.74
C TYR A 104 1.79 13.35 -9.73
N ILE A 105 2.18 12.08 -9.51
CA ILE A 105 3.13 11.37 -10.38
C ILE A 105 2.55 11.21 -11.79
N LEU A 106 1.28 10.82 -11.91
CA LEU A 106 0.62 10.69 -13.21
C LEU A 106 0.49 12.03 -13.94
N ASP A 107 0.12 13.10 -13.23
CA ASP A 107 0.04 14.44 -13.82
C ASP A 107 1.41 14.91 -14.31
N ALA A 108 2.47 14.68 -13.52
CA ALA A 108 3.84 14.99 -13.92
C ALA A 108 4.30 14.18 -15.13
N GLN A 109 3.93 12.91 -15.20
CA GLN A 109 4.23 12.05 -16.35
C GLN A 109 3.49 12.49 -17.62
N ALA A 110 2.24 12.96 -17.48
CA ALA A 110 1.45 13.47 -18.61
C ALA A 110 2.04 14.76 -19.21
N MET A 111 2.78 15.55 -18.43
CA MET A 111 3.51 16.74 -18.91
C MET A 111 4.81 16.41 -19.66
N GLY A 112 5.21 15.14 -19.72
CA GLY A 112 6.38 14.68 -20.46
C GLY A 112 7.67 14.57 -19.64
N ALA A 113 8.75 14.19 -20.33
CA ALA A 113 10.02 13.81 -19.70
C ALA A 113 10.71 14.97 -18.93
N GLU A 114 10.48 16.22 -19.31
CA GLU A 114 11.08 17.37 -18.63
C GLU A 114 10.51 17.58 -17.22
N ALA A 115 9.20 17.33 -17.04
CA ALA A 115 8.55 17.51 -15.74
C ALA A 115 9.06 16.51 -14.68
N ILE A 116 9.41 15.29 -15.11
CA ILE A 116 9.96 14.26 -14.23
C ILE A 116 11.44 14.45 -13.91
N ALA A 117 12.16 15.27 -14.68
CA ALA A 117 13.54 15.65 -14.38
C ALA A 117 13.64 16.71 -13.25
N SER A 118 12.50 17.26 -12.82
CA SER A 118 12.47 18.29 -11.78
C SER A 118 12.82 17.74 -10.40
N GLN A 119 13.49 18.57 -9.58
CA GLN A 119 13.76 18.23 -8.17
C GLN A 119 12.46 17.94 -7.40
N LYS A 120 11.37 18.65 -7.73
CA LYS A 120 10.06 18.46 -7.12
C LYS A 120 9.52 17.05 -7.40
N PHE A 121 9.64 16.56 -8.63
CA PHE A 121 9.24 15.20 -8.97
C PHE A 121 10.04 14.16 -8.17
N THR A 122 11.36 14.29 -8.14
CA THR A 122 12.24 13.38 -7.38
C THR A 122 11.86 13.32 -5.91
N MET A 123 11.55 14.47 -5.29
CA MET A 123 11.09 14.52 -3.90
C MET A 123 9.75 13.83 -3.71
N MET A 124 8.77 14.08 -4.58
CA MET A 124 7.43 13.50 -4.51
C MET A 124 7.44 11.99 -4.76
N HIS A 125 8.21 11.52 -5.74
CA HIS A 125 8.40 10.10 -6.04
C HIS A 125 9.02 9.39 -4.83
N LYS A 126 10.12 9.92 -4.29
CA LYS A 126 10.79 9.35 -3.12
C LYS A 126 9.89 9.34 -1.88
N ALA A 127 9.10 10.38 -1.67
CA ALA A 127 8.12 10.42 -0.59
C ALA A 127 7.05 9.32 -0.76
N SER A 128 6.55 9.10 -1.97
CA SER A 128 5.59 8.03 -2.26
C SER A 128 6.15 6.64 -1.99
N GLU A 129 7.43 6.39 -2.29
CA GLU A 129 8.10 5.12 -1.99
C GLU A 129 8.18 4.88 -0.48
N TRP A 130 8.49 5.93 0.28
CA TRP A 130 8.51 5.85 1.74
C TRP A 130 7.12 5.61 2.33
N THR A 131 6.09 6.25 1.76
CA THR A 131 4.70 5.98 2.14
C THR A 131 4.37 4.51 1.94
N MET A 132 4.69 3.92 0.79
CA MET A 132 4.46 2.49 0.53
C MET A 132 5.20 1.58 1.52
N LYS A 133 6.46 1.86 1.83
CA LYS A 133 7.23 1.07 2.81
C LYS A 133 6.61 1.14 4.21
N LEU A 134 6.22 2.34 4.64
CA LEU A 134 5.55 2.55 5.92
C LEU A 134 4.21 1.81 5.98
N LEU A 135 3.46 1.84 4.88
CA LEU A 135 2.18 1.19 4.74
C LEU A 135 2.31 -0.33 4.87
N CYS A 136 3.26 -0.95 4.15
CA CYS A 136 3.57 -2.38 4.26
C CYS A 136 3.96 -2.78 5.69
N ILE A 137 4.82 -1.98 6.36
CA ILE A 137 5.24 -2.25 7.75
C ILE A 137 4.06 -2.14 8.70
N ALA A 138 3.24 -1.10 8.58
CA ALA A 138 2.07 -0.89 9.44
C ALA A 138 1.04 -2.02 9.27
N GLN A 139 0.78 -2.45 8.03
CA GLN A 139 -0.07 -3.60 7.73
C GLN A 139 0.48 -4.90 8.33
N LEU A 140 1.80 -5.14 8.23
CA LEU A 140 2.45 -6.29 8.86
C LEU A 140 2.27 -6.29 10.38
N VAL A 141 2.46 -5.14 11.03
CA VAL A 141 2.23 -5.00 12.47
C VAL A 141 0.76 -5.32 12.80
N LEU A 142 -0.20 -4.74 12.07
CA LEU A 142 -1.63 -5.00 12.28
C LEU A 142 -1.98 -6.48 12.06
N PHE A 143 -1.38 -7.12 11.06
CA PHE A 143 -1.55 -8.54 10.79
C PHE A 143 -1.11 -9.39 11.98
N PHE A 144 0.11 -9.20 12.50
CA PHE A 144 0.60 -9.98 13.63
C PHE A 144 -0.14 -9.71 14.94
N LEU A 145 -0.59 -8.46 15.17
CA LEU A 145 -1.48 -8.12 16.30
C LEU A 145 -2.84 -8.82 16.22
N ASN A 146 -3.31 -9.15 15.02
CA ASN A 146 -4.54 -9.90 14.79
C ASN A 146 -4.32 -11.41 14.65
N PHE A 147 -3.09 -11.85 14.40
CA PHE A 147 -2.72 -13.26 14.36
C PHE A 147 -2.54 -13.83 15.77
N ALA A 148 -1.90 -13.08 16.67
CA ALA A 148 -1.61 -13.53 18.03
C ALA A 148 -2.88 -14.01 18.78
N PRO A 149 -2.80 -15.11 19.56
CA PRO A 149 -3.94 -15.59 20.34
C PRO A 149 -4.33 -14.54 21.39
N GLN A 150 -5.56 -14.06 21.30
CA GLN A 150 -6.10 -13.17 22.33
C GLN A 150 -6.32 -13.99 23.59
N LYS A 151 -5.55 -13.72 24.66
CA LYS A 151 -5.87 -14.23 25.99
C LYS A 151 -7.23 -13.65 26.37
N CYS A 152 -8.27 -14.48 26.32
CA CYS A 152 -9.56 -14.13 26.89
C CYS A 152 -9.34 -14.10 28.40
N ASN A 153 -9.25 -12.91 29.00
CA ASN A 153 -9.50 -12.83 30.44
C ASN A 153 -10.95 -13.25 30.62
N LYS A 154 -11.13 -14.41 31.27
CA LYS A 154 -12.43 -14.82 31.80
C LYS A 154 -12.92 -13.79 32.80
#